data_AF-A0A3R9WD95-F1
#
_entry.id   AF-A0A3R9WD95-F1
#
_cell.length_a   1.000
_cell.length_b   1.000
_cell.length_c   1.000
_cell.angle_alpha   90.00
_cell.angle_beta   90.00
_cell.angle_gamma   90.00
#
_symmetry.space_group_name_H-M   'P 1'
#
loop_
_entity.id
_entity.type
_entity.pdbx_description
1 polymer ?
#
loop_
_entity_poly.entity_id
_entity_poly.type
_entity_poly.pdbx_seq_one_letter_code
_entity_poly.pdbx_strand_id
1 'polypeptide(L)'
;MDHSSLQELLTPVTARTDPTAYDVRVAVIPTGQRPEPDDWHDAQWVTVGGLPYASLLVGPGSAVQVSRGPYRTWVEITAPPEKPVIASPTFHVT
;
A
#
# COMPACT_ATOMS: atom_id res chain seq x y z
N MET A 1 -23.67 -8.24 8.93
CA MET A 1 -23.21 -6.86 8.70
C MET A 1 -22.37 -6.92 7.44
N ASP A 2 -22.94 -6.47 6.32
CA ASP A 2 -22.27 -6.47 5.02
C ASP A 2 -21.16 -5.42 5.03
N HIS A 3 -19.90 -5.86 4.99
CA HIS A 3 -18.76 -4.96 4.80
C HIS A 3 -18.61 -4.64 3.31
N SER A 4 -19.55 -3.88 2.73
CA SER A 4 -19.63 -3.65 1.27
C SER A 4 -18.89 -2.39 0.79
N SER A 5 -18.08 -1.75 1.63
CA SER A 5 -17.41 -0.50 1.26
C SER A 5 -15.98 -0.73 0.80
N LEU A 6 -15.62 -0.12 -0.33
CA LEU A 6 -14.23 0.17 -0.68
C LEU A 6 -13.65 1.13 0.36
N GLN A 7 -12.40 0.90 0.75
CA GLN A 7 -11.68 1.76 1.67
C GLN A 7 -10.30 2.11 1.10
N GLU A 8 -9.87 3.36 1.28
CA GLU A 8 -8.50 3.76 0.99
C GLU A 8 -7.57 3.28 2.10
N LEU A 9 -6.61 2.43 1.73
CA LEU A 9 -5.51 2.02 2.58
C LEU A 9 -4.34 2.99 2.36
N LEU A 10 -4.11 3.86 3.33
CA LEU A 10 -3.08 4.89 3.27
C LEU A 10 -1.80 4.41 3.96
N THR A 11 -0.72 4.26 3.18
CA THR A 11 0.60 3.92 3.72
C THR A 11 1.52 5.14 3.68
N PRO A 12 1.96 5.68 4.84
CA PRO A 12 2.87 6.82 4.85
C PRO A 12 4.23 6.44 4.27
N VAL A 13 4.79 7.32 3.45
CA VAL A 13 6.15 7.15 2.91
C VAL A 13 7.01 8.31 3.37
N THR A 14 8.04 7.98 4.15
CA THR A 14 9.06 8.94 4.55
C THR A 14 10.27 8.78 3.64
N ALA A 15 10.58 9.80 2.86
CA ALA A 15 11.73 9.83 1.97
C ALA A 15 12.49 11.15 2.12
N ARG A 16 13.79 11.14 1.80
CA ARG A 16 14.64 12.35 1.85
C ARG A 16 14.28 13.34 0.75
N THR A 17 13.84 12.83 -0.39
CA THR A 17 13.36 13.59 -1.54
C THR A 17 11.88 13.30 -1.76
N ASP A 18 11.18 14.20 -2.44
CA ASP A 18 9.77 14.01 -2.78
C ASP A 18 9.58 12.73 -3.63
N PRO A 19 8.85 11.71 -3.12
CA PRO A 19 8.63 10.47 -3.86
C PRO A 19 7.47 10.59 -4.86
N THR A 20 6.68 11.66 -4.82
CA THR A 20 5.40 11.76 -5.55
C THR A 20 5.54 11.89 -7.07
N ALA A 21 6.75 12.17 -7.56
CA ALA A 21 7.06 12.22 -8.98
C ALA A 21 7.31 10.84 -9.62
N TYR A 22 7.32 9.77 -8.82
CA TYR A 22 7.62 8.41 -9.26
C TYR A 22 6.38 7.52 -9.19
N ASP A 23 6.34 6.50 -10.06
CA ASP A 23 5.29 5.48 -10.01
C ASP A 23 5.39 4.67 -8.71
N VAL A 24 4.25 4.37 -8.12
CA VAL A 24 4.14 3.65 -6.85
C VAL A 24 3.22 2.44 -6.97
N ARG A 25 3.67 1.32 -6.43
CA ARG A 25 2.90 0.09 -6.30
C ARG A 25 2.84 -0.33 -4.85
N VAL A 26 1.75 -0.95 -4.45
CA VAL A 26 1.52 -1.43 -3.09
C VAL A 26 1.10 -2.90 -3.12
N ALA A 27 1.69 -3.68 -2.22
CA ALA A 27 1.26 -5.04 -1.90
C ALA A 27 0.73 -5.10 -0.46
N VAL A 28 -0.39 -5.79 -0.26
CA VAL A 28 -1.02 -5.97 1.07
C VAL A 28 -0.87 -7.41 1.50
N ILE A 29 0.11 -7.68 2.38
CA ILE A 29 0.59 -9.03 2.64
C ILE A 29 0.26 -9.46 4.07
N PRO A 30 -0.25 -10.68 4.30
CA PRO A 30 -0.40 -11.22 5.64
C PRO A 30 0.92 -11.15 6.43
N THR A 31 0.84 -10.84 7.72
CA THR A 31 2.04 -10.72 8.55
C THR A 31 2.84 -12.03 8.57
N GLY A 32 4.15 -11.94 8.38
CA GLY A 32 5.06 -13.09 8.32
C GLY A 32 5.38 -13.58 6.90
N GLN A 33 4.70 -13.04 5.88
CA GLN A 33 4.97 -13.34 4.47
C GLN A 33 5.71 -12.18 3.77
N ARG A 34 6.16 -12.42 2.53
CA ARG A 34 6.77 -11.43 1.64
C ARG A 34 5.96 -11.33 0.35
N PRO A 35 5.95 -10.16 -0.33
CA PRO A 35 5.27 -10.02 -1.61
C PRO A 35 5.88 -10.93 -2.68
N GLU A 36 5.02 -11.57 -3.44
CA GLU A 36 5.29 -12.22 -4.72
C GLU A 36 5.00 -11.25 -5.89
N PRO A 37 5.45 -11.55 -7.12
CA PRO A 37 5.27 -10.64 -8.26
C PRO A 37 3.82 -10.21 -8.53
N ASP A 38 2.86 -11.10 -8.28
CA ASP A 38 1.44 -10.88 -8.55
C ASP A 38 0.71 -10.12 -7.43
N ASP A 39 1.34 -9.91 -6.27
CA ASP A 39 0.74 -9.21 -5.13
C ASP A 39 0.76 -7.68 -5.28
N TRP A 40 1.48 -7.17 -6.28
CA TRP A 40 1.75 -5.75 -6.42
C TRP A 40 0.68 -5.06 -7.28
N HIS A 41 0.00 -4.09 -6.68
CA HIS A 41 -1.05 -3.32 -7.34
C HIS A 41 -0.62 -1.86 -7.54
N ASP A 42 -1.05 -1.26 -8.64
CA ASP A 42 -0.83 0.17 -8.87
C ASP A 42 -1.53 0.99 -7.78
N ALA A 43 -0.78 1.93 -7.21
CA ALA A 43 -1.24 2.81 -6.15
C ALA A 43 -1.13 4.27 -6.62
N GLN A 44 -1.69 5.18 -5.84
CA GLN A 44 -1.66 6.62 -6.13
C GLN A 44 -1.03 7.38 -4.97
N TRP A 45 -0.34 8.47 -5.26
CA TRP A 45 0.11 9.37 -4.22
C TRP A 45 -1.03 10.27 -3.76
N VAL A 46 -1.23 10.35 -2.45
CA VAL A 46 -2.09 11.35 -1.81
C VAL A 46 -1.32 12.08 -0.73
N THR A 47 -1.64 13.36 -0.51
CA THR A 47 -1.00 14.15 0.54
C THR A 47 -1.95 14.33 1.72
N VAL A 48 -1.55 13.85 2.90
CA VAL A 48 -2.32 14.00 4.14
C VAL A 48 -1.45 14.69 5.18
N GLY A 49 -1.93 15.83 5.71
CA GLY A 49 -1.16 16.60 6.70
C GLY A 49 0.21 17.07 6.19
N GLY A 50 0.38 17.25 4.87
CA GLY A 50 1.65 17.63 4.25
C GLY A 50 2.64 16.49 4.00
N LEU A 51 2.27 15.24 4.31
CA LEU A 51 3.11 14.06 4.06
C LEU A 51 2.56 13.23 2.90
N PRO A 52 3.41 12.63 2.06
CA PRO A 52 2.98 11.74 0.99
C PRO A 52 2.62 10.35 1.51
N TYR A 53 1.50 9.82 1.03
CA TYR A 53 1.00 8.48 1.29
C TYR A 53 0.79 7.74 -0.03
N ALA A 54 1.18 6.48 -0.08
CA ALA A 54 0.72 5.56 -1.10
C ALA A 54 -0.70 5.12 -0.73
N SER A 55 -1.69 5.46 -1.58
CA SER A 55 -3.09 5.11 -1.45
C SER A 55 -3.43 3.95 -2.37
N LEU A 56 -4.06 2.93 -1.80
CA LEU A 56 -4.58 1.77 -2.51
C LEU A 56 -6.01 1.50 -2.07
N LEU A 57 -6.92 1.32 -3.03
CA LEU A 57 -8.30 0.91 -2.72
C LEU A 57 -8.35 -0.58 -2.41
N VAL A 58 -8.91 -0.92 -1.25
CA VAL A 58 -9.09 -2.30 -0.77
C VAL A 58 -10.56 -2.58 -0.43
N GLY A 59 -10.92 -3.87 -0.40
CA GLY A 59 -12.27 -4.33 -0.03
C GLY A 59 -13.13 -4.72 -1.24
N PRO A 60 -14.40 -5.13 -1.04
CA PRO A 60 -15.24 -5.71 -2.08
C PRO A 60 -15.35 -4.85 -3.33
N GLY A 61 -15.12 -5.46 -4.49
CA GLY A 61 -15.13 -4.77 -5.79
C GLY A 61 -13.80 -4.14 -6.22
N SER A 62 -12.77 -4.14 -5.35
CA SER A 62 -11.39 -3.84 -5.74
C SER A 62 -10.61 -5.08 -6.19
N ALA A 63 -9.45 -4.87 -6.80
CA ALA A 63 -8.49 -5.95 -7.06
C ALA A 63 -7.91 -6.56 -5.77
N VAL A 64 -8.02 -5.86 -4.63
CA VAL A 64 -7.37 -6.23 -3.37
C VAL A 64 -8.42 -6.56 -2.31
N GLN A 65 -8.75 -7.84 -2.24
CA GLN A 65 -9.69 -8.36 -1.24
C GLN A 65 -8.93 -8.70 0.05
N VAL A 66 -9.15 -7.92 1.11
CA VAL A 66 -8.57 -8.16 2.44
C VAL A 66 -9.61 -8.78 3.36
N SER A 67 -9.28 -9.94 3.95
CA SER A 67 -10.09 -10.55 5.00
C SER A 67 -9.65 -10.03 6.37
N ARG A 68 -10.39 -10.40 7.43
CA ARG A 68 -10.01 -10.05 8.79
C ARG A 68 -8.70 -10.73 9.16
N GLY A 69 -7.75 -9.97 9.72
CA GLY A 69 -6.45 -10.49 10.12
C GLY A 69 -5.34 -9.44 10.18
N PRO A 70 -4.11 -9.86 10.55
CA PRO A 70 -2.94 -9.01 10.58
C PRO A 70 -2.23 -8.94 9.23
N TYR A 71 -2.00 -7.71 8.74
CA TYR A 71 -1.35 -7.43 7.46
C TYR A 71 -0.21 -6.43 7.60
N ARG A 72 0.60 -6.33 6.56
CA ARG A 72 1.59 -5.28 6.35
C ARG A 72 1.50 -4.81 4.90
N THR A 73 1.64 -3.51 4.69
CA THR A 73 1.82 -2.98 3.34
C THR A 73 3.29 -2.93 2.98
N TRP A 74 3.58 -3.28 1.74
CA TRP A 74 4.87 -3.06 1.10
C TRP A 74 4.65 -2.04 -0.01
N VAL A 75 5.49 -1.00 -0.04
CA VAL A 75 5.43 0.08 -1.02
C VAL A 75 6.67 -0.02 -1.89
N GLU A 76 6.47 -0.19 -3.18
CA GLU A 76 7.52 -0.18 -4.20
C GLU A 76 7.43 1.13 -4.97
N ILE A 77 8.55 1.83 -5.09
CA ILE A 77 8.64 3.10 -5.82
C ILE A 77 9.59 2.87 -7.00
N THR A 78 9.15 3.18 -8.22
CA THR A 78 9.97 3.02 -9.42
C THR A 78 10.67 4.33 -9.73
N ALA A 79 11.93 4.46 -9.31
CA ALA A 79 12.75 5.66 -9.45
C ALA A 79 14.07 5.32 -10.17
N PRO A 80 14.08 5.20 -11.52
CA PRO A 80 15.21 4.65 -12.26
C PRO A 80 16.55 5.33 -11.93
N PRO A 81 17.65 4.56 -11.74
CA PRO A 81 17.75 3.10 -11.93
C PRO A 81 17.28 2.27 -10.72
N GLU A 82 16.80 2.92 -9.67
CA GLU A 82 16.48 2.30 -8.40
C GLU A 82 15.01 1.87 -8.32
N LYS A 83 14.74 0.88 -7.47
CA LYS A 83 13.38 0.42 -7.16
C LYS A 83 13.25 0.07 -5.68
N PRO A 84 13.31 1.07 -4.78
CA PRO A 84 13.24 0.82 -3.36
C PRO A 84 11.90 0.22 -2.95
N VAL A 85 11.96 -0.67 -1.96
CA VAL A 85 10.80 -1.32 -1.36
C VAL A 85 10.80 -1.06 0.15
N ILE A 86 9.70 -0.51 0.67
CA ILE A 86 9.54 -0.10 2.06
C ILE A 86 8.37 -0.88 2.67
N ALA A 87 8.57 -1.45 3.86
CA ALA A 87 7.52 -2.17 4.57
C ALA A 87 6.97 -1.32 5.73
N SER A 88 5.64 -1.16 5.80
CA SER A 88 4.98 -0.45 6.90
C SER A 88 4.96 -1.27 8.19
N PRO A 89 4.59 -0.73 9.36
CA PRO A 89 4.23 -1.54 10.52
C PRO A 89 3.04 -2.48 10.25
N THR A 90 2.86 -3.49 11.09
CA THR A 90 1.68 -4.37 10.99
C THR A 90 0.40 -3.63 11.41
N PHE A 91 -0.68 -3.85 10.67
CA PHE A 91 -2.03 -3.36 10.98
C PHE A 91 -3.03 -4.53 11.01
N HIS A 92 -4.19 -4.31 11.61
CA HIS A 92 -5.25 -5.33 11.72
C HIS A 92 -6.51 -4.86 10.99
N VAL A 93 -7.05 -5.75 10.17
CA VAL A 93 -8.41 -5.63 9.61
C VAL A 93 -9.38 -6.35 10.55
N THR A 94 -10.45 -5.66 10.98
CA THR A 94 -11.38 -6.11 12.05
C THR A 94 -12.81 -6.32 11.58
#